data_AF-W0A5V1-F1
#
_entry.id   AF-W0A5V1-F1
#
_cell.length_a   1.000
_cell.length_b   1.000
_cell.length_c   1.000
_cell.angle_alpha   90.00
_cell.angle_beta   90.00
_cell.angle_gamma   90.00
#
_symmetry.space_group_name_H-M   'P 1'
#
loop_
_entity.id
_entity.type
_entity.pdbx_description
1 polymer ?
#
loop_
_entity_poly.entity_id
_entity_poly.type
_entity_poly.pdbx_seq_one_letter_code
_entity_poly.pdbx_strand_id
1 'polypeptide(L)' 'MSPAGANGAADFYRRWSSRAADLALAETQPNIKRRCARSAGIWAQIADAIEAGDRAGVARLTANIIYMENAPAVG' A
#
# COMPACT_ATOMS: atom_id res chain seq x y z
N MET A 1 -8.46 22.00 12.45
CA MET A 1 -7.93 21.48 11.17
C MET A 1 -8.74 20.25 10.80
N SER A 2 -9.40 20.27 9.64
CA SER A 2 -10.47 19.33 9.29
C SER A 2 -9.99 17.88 9.09
N PRO A 3 -10.71 16.86 9.61
CA PRO A 3 -10.40 15.44 9.40
C PRO A 3 -10.63 14.96 7.95
N ALA A 4 -11.22 15.79 7.08
CA ALA A 4 -11.54 15.44 5.69
C ALA A 4 -10.32 15.07 4.83
N GLY A 5 -9.14 15.63 5.11
CA GLY A 5 -7.92 15.32 4.36
C GLY A 5 -7.35 13.92 4.67
N ALA A 6 -7.51 13.44 5.90
CA ALA A 6 -7.05 12.11 6.30
C ALA A 6 -7.93 11.00 5.71
N ASN A 7 -9.25 11.20 5.72
CA ASN A 7 -10.19 10.22 5.17
C ASN A 7 -9.99 10.04 3.64
N GLY A 8 -9.79 11.14 2.90
CA GLY A 8 -9.51 11.05 1.47
C GLY A 8 -8.20 10.32 1.12
N ALA A 9 -7.18 10.44 1.98
CA ALA A 9 -5.93 9.72 1.83
C ALA A 9 -6.09 8.23 2.16
N ALA A 10 -6.79 7.88 3.24
CA ALA A 10 -7.10 6.49 3.57
C ALA A 10 -7.87 5.80 2.44
N ASP A 11 -8.92 6.44 1.91
CA ASP A 11 -9.72 5.92 0.81
C ASP A 11 -8.88 5.66 -0.45
N PHE A 12 -7.90 6.52 -0.74
CA PHE A 12 -6.96 6.31 -1.84
C PHE A 12 -6.19 5.01 -1.65
N TYR A 13 -5.57 4.80 -0.49
CA TYR A 13 -4.80 3.59 -0.22
C TYR A 13 -5.68 2.33 -0.16
N ARG A 14 -6.91 2.42 0.34
CA ARG A 14 -7.89 1.31 0.29
C ARG A 14 -8.19 0.88 -1.14
N ARG A 15 -8.43 1.83 -2.06
CA ARG A 15 -8.68 1.51 -3.48
C ARG A 15 -7.49 0.80 -4.13
N TRP A 16 -6.27 1.25 -3.84
CA TRP A 16 -5.05 0.60 -4.34
C TRP A 16 -4.82 -0.79 -3.73
N SER A 17 -5.15 -0.96 -2.45
CA SER A 17 -5.15 -2.27 -1.79
C SER A 17 -6.09 -3.24 -2.49
N SER A 18 -7.35 -2.84 -2.70
CA SER A 18 -8.36 -3.67 -3.38
C SER A 18 -7.90 -4.05 -4.79
N ARG A 19 -7.45 -3.06 -5.59
CA ARG A 19 -6.99 -3.33 -6.96
C ARG A 19 -5.81 -4.31 -6.99
N ALA A 20 -4.87 -4.19 -6.06
CA ALA A 20 -3.74 -5.11 -5.97
C ALA A 20 -4.17 -6.52 -5.54
N ALA A 21 -5.18 -6.64 -4.67
CA ALA A 21 -5.77 -7.92 -4.31
C ALA A 21 -6.49 -8.58 -5.50
N ASP A 22 -7.27 -7.81 -6.28
CA ASP A 22 -7.94 -8.30 -7.49
C ASP A 22 -6.93 -8.83 -8.52
N LEU A 23 -5.83 -8.10 -8.72
CA LEU A 23 -4.73 -8.54 -9.59
C LEU A 23 -4.08 -9.83 -9.06
N ALA A 24 -3.89 -9.97 -7.74
CA ALA A 24 -3.34 -11.19 -7.15
C ALA A 24 -4.26 -12.40 -7.33
N LEU A 25 -5.58 -12.19 -7.32
CA LEU A 25 -6.57 -13.24 -7.55
C LEU A 25 -6.61 -13.66 -9.03
N ALA A 26 -6.49 -12.71 -9.95
CA ALA A 26 -6.52 -12.96 -11.39
C ALA A 26 -5.22 -13.59 -11.94
N GLU A 27 -4.11 -13.42 -11.24
CA GLU A 27 -2.79 -13.86 -11.71
C GLU A 27 -2.52 -15.35 -11.45
N THR A 28 -1.92 -16.01 -12.45
CA THR A 28 -1.55 -17.45 -12.39
C THR A 28 -0.07 -17.64 -12.07
N GLN A 29 0.78 -16.67 -12.39
CA GLN A 29 2.20 -16.70 -12.08
C GLN A 29 2.44 -16.51 -10.56
N PRO A 30 3.00 -17.50 -9.84
CA PRO A 30 3.08 -17.45 -8.38
C PRO A 30 3.92 -16.29 -7.80
N ASN A 31 4.94 -15.85 -8.53
CA ASN A 31 5.76 -14.69 -8.17
C ASN A 31 4.97 -13.37 -8.27
N ILE A 32 4.25 -13.17 -9.37
CA ILE A 32 3.45 -11.95 -9.60
C ILE A 32 2.27 -11.92 -8.62
N LYS A 33 1.58 -13.04 -8.45
CA LYS A 33 0.51 -13.20 -7.43
C LYS A 33 0.96 -12.79 -6.03
N ARG A 34 2.11 -13.30 -5.57
CA ARG A 34 2.68 -12.93 -4.26
C ARG A 34 3.04 -11.46 -4.18
N ARG A 35 3.59 -10.87 -5.24
CA ARG A 35 3.93 -9.44 -5.28
C ARG A 35 2.68 -8.58 -5.17
N CYS A 36 1.63 -8.88 -5.93
CA CYS A 36 0.35 -8.18 -5.88
C CYS A 36 -0.31 -8.31 -4.49
N ALA A 37 -0.34 -9.51 -3.91
CA ALA A 37 -0.88 -9.72 -2.56
C ALA A 37 -0.08 -8.93 -1.49
N ARG A 38 1.25 -8.90 -1.59
CA ARG A 38 2.10 -8.10 -0.70
C ARG A 38 1.82 -6.61 -0.84
N SER A 39 1.70 -6.10 -2.08
CA SER A 39 1.34 -4.71 -2.32
C SER A 39 -0.03 -4.38 -1.72
N ALA A 40 -1.02 -5.26 -1.88
CA ALA A 40 -2.34 -5.08 -1.28
C ALA A 40 -2.26 -4.90 0.25
N GLY A 41 -1.47 -5.73 0.92
CA GLY A 41 -1.25 -5.63 2.37
C GLY A 41 -0.56 -4.33 2.79
N ILE A 42 0.46 -3.87 2.06
CA ILE A 42 1.15 -2.60 2.37
C ILE A 42 0.19 -1.42 2.23
N TRP A 43 -0.60 -1.37 1.16
CA TRP A 43 -1.59 -0.31 0.97
C TRP A 43 -2.67 -0.32 2.05
N ALA A 44 -3.13 -1.50 2.49
CA ALA A 44 -4.08 -1.61 3.59
C ALA A 44 -3.51 -1.06 4.90
N GLN A 45 -2.27 -1.43 5.25
CA GLN A 45 -1.61 -0.94 6.47
C GLN A 45 -1.43 0.58 6.48
N ILE A 46 -1.19 1.20 5.32
CA ILE A 46 -1.09 2.65 5.22
C ILE A 46 -2.46 3.29 5.45
N ALA A 47 -3.53 2.74 4.87
CA ALA A 47 -4.89 3.22 5.12
C ALA A 47 -5.26 3.11 6.60
N ASP A 48 -4.99 1.95 7.23
CA ASP A 48 -5.25 1.71 8.65
C ASP A 48 -4.50 2.74 9.53
N ALA A 49 -3.22 3.01 9.23
CA ALA A 49 -2.42 3.99 9.97
C ALA A 49 -2.95 5.42 9.80
N ILE A 50 -3.47 5.79 8.62
CA ILE A 50 -4.09 7.11 8.39
C ILE A 50 -5.39 7.24 9.18
N GLU A 51 -6.27 6.23 9.13
CA GLU A 51 -7.54 6.20 9.86
C GLU A 51 -7.30 6.27 11.38
N ALA A 52 -6.25 5.62 11.88
CA ALA A 52 -5.83 5.67 13.28
C ALA A 52 -5.12 6.98 13.67
N GLY A 53 -4.78 7.85 12.71
CA GLY A 53 -3.99 9.06 12.94
C GLY A 53 -2.52 8.80 13.27
N ASP A 54 -2.00 7.59 13.03
CA ASP A 54 -0.61 7.19 13.27
C ASP A 54 0.32 7.72 12.17
N ARG A 55 0.72 8.98 12.32
CA ARG A 55 1.65 9.63 11.38
C ARG A 55 3.02 8.96 11.29
N ALA A 56 3.50 8.35 12.38
CA ALA A 56 4.80 7.66 12.39
C ALA A 56 4.73 6.35 11.62
N GLY A 57 3.65 5.59 11.79
CA GLY A 57 3.34 4.40 11.00
C GLY A 57 3.25 4.71 9.51
N VAL A 58 2.53 5.76 9.13
CA VAL A 58 2.44 6.21 7.73
C VAL A 58 3.82 6.53 7.15
N ALA A 59 4.64 7.31 7.87
CA ALA A 59 6.00 7.65 7.41
C ALA A 59 6.89 6.42 7.24
N ARG A 60 6.84 5.47 8.18
CA ARG A 60 7.61 4.21 8.11
C ARG A 60 7.16 3.33 6.94
N LEU A 61 5.86 3.20 6.72
CA LEU A 61 5.31 2.35 5.66
C LEU A 61 5.59 2.94 4.27
N THR A 62 5.49 4.26 4.13
CA THR A 62 5.75 4.97 2.87
C THR A 62 7.25 5.05 2.52
N ALA A 63 8.14 5.19 3.51
CA ALA A 63 9.58 5.16 3.29
C ALA A 63 10.06 3.82 2.66
N ASN A 64 9.46 2.70 3.07
CA ASN A 64 9.77 1.38 2.51
C ASN A 64 9.32 1.23 1.05
N ILE A 65 8.29 1.96 0.63
CA ILE A 65 7.84 1.98 -0.78
C ILE A 65 8.84 2.77 -1.62
N ILE A 66 9.26 3.95 -1.17
CA ILE A 66 10.25 4.79 -1.86
C ILE A 66 11.58 4.04 -2.02
N TYR A 67 12.01 3.29 -1.01
CA TYR A 67 13.23 2.49 -1.09
C TYR A 67 13.11 1.35 -2.12
N MET A 68 11.95 0.68 -2.23
CA MET A 68 11.74 -0.36 -3.24
C MET A 68 11.55 0.19 -4.66
N GLU A 69 11.08 1.43 -4.81
CA GLU A 69 11.00 2.11 -6.11
C GLU A 69 12.37 2.60 -6.61
N ASN A 70 13.29 2.91 -5.69
CA ASN A 70 14.66 3.34 -5.98
C ASN A 70 15.71 2.21 -5.87
N ALA A 71 15.29 0.98 -5.54
CA ALA A 71 16.20 -0.15 -5.52
C ALA A 71 16.58 -0.50 -6.97
N PRO A 72 17.89 -0.52 -7.33
CA PRO A 72 18.29 -0.92 -8.67
C PRO A 72 17.76 -2.33 -8.95
N ALA A 73 17.16 -2.51 -10.13
CA ALA A 73 16.81 -3.83 -10.61
C ALA A 73 18.10 -4.66 -10.65
N VAL A 74 18.25 -5.56 -9.68
CA VAL A 74 19.35 -6.51 -9.68
C VAL A 74 19.09 -7.45 -10.86
N GLY A 75 19.86 -7.25 -11.93
CA GLY A 75 19.88 -8.11 -13.11
C GLY A 75 20.59 -9.43 -12.86
#